data_AF-A0A1V2QBD3-F1
#
_entry.id   AF-A0A1V2QBD3-F1
#
_cell.length_a   1.000
_cell.length_b   1.000
_cell.length_c   1.000
_cell.angle_alpha   90.00
_cell.angle_beta   90.00
_cell.angle_gamma   90.00
#
_symmetry.space_group_name_H-M   'P 1'
#
loop_
_entity.id
_entity.type
_entity.pdbx_description
1 polymer ?
#
loop_
_entity_poly.entity_id
_entity_poly.type
_entity_poly.pdbx_seq_one_letter_code
_entity_poly.pdbx_strand_id
1 'polypeptide(L)' 'MWRTSSYSADNGSCVAVNFPAAGPVGVRDSKNPSGPRLAFSASAWAGFVKRSK' A
#
# COMPACT_ATOMS: atom_id res chain seq x y z
N MET A 1 3.08 10.64 -1.46
CA MET A 1 2.91 10.28 -2.89
C MET A 1 2.66 8.78 -3.00
N TRP A 2 1.82 8.33 -3.94
CA TRP A 2 1.55 6.90 -4.14
C TRP A 2 2.68 6.23 -4.94
N ARG A 3 3.20 5.11 -4.44
CA ARG A 3 4.16 4.25 -5.12
C ARG A 3 3.49 2.93 -5.48
N THR A 4 3.38 2.65 -6.77
CA THR A 4 2.88 1.36 -7.27
C THR A 4 4.00 0.32 -7.21
N SER A 5 3.67 -0.92 -6.81
CA SER A 5 4.63 -2.02 -6.79
C SER A 5 5.08 -2.41 -8.20
N SER A 6 6.37 -2.64 -8.42
CA SER A 6 6.92 -3.14 -9.69
C SER A 6 6.46 -4.57 -10.03
N TYR A 7 5.92 -5.31 -9.05
CA TYR A 7 5.30 -6.62 -9.26
C TYR A 7 3.86 -6.53 -9.76
N SER A 8 3.34 -5.32 -10.00
CA SER A 8 2.04 -5.09 -10.60
C SER A 8 2.10 -5.42 -12.10
N ALA A 9 2.15 -6.70 -12.44
CA ALA A 9 1.91 -7.20 -13.78
C ALA A 9 0.42 -7.56 -13.97
N ASP A 10 0.02 -7.83 -15.20
CA ASP A 10 -1.38 -8.11 -15.55
C ASP A 10 -1.97 -9.32 -14.76
N ASN A 11 -1.09 -10.19 -14.25
CA ASN A 11 -1.40 -11.44 -13.55
C ASN A 11 -1.64 -11.34 -12.01
N GLY A 12 -2.11 -10.21 -11.49
CA GLY A 12 -2.99 -10.27 -10.31
C GLY A 12 -2.45 -9.88 -8.94
N SER A 13 -1.52 -8.92 -8.82
CA SER A 13 -1.23 -8.27 -7.53
C SER A 13 -0.82 -6.81 -7.71
N CYS A 14 -1.82 -5.95 -7.86
CA CYS A 14 -1.66 -4.55 -8.23
C CYS A 14 -1.88 -3.64 -7.01
N VAL A 15 -0.83 -3.39 -6.24
CA VAL A 15 -0.90 -2.57 -5.02
C VAL A 15 -0.12 -1.28 -5.16
N ALA A 16 -0.70 -0.19 -4.65
CA ALA A 16 -0.05 1.09 -4.47
C ALA A 16 -0.04 1.47 -2.99
N VAL A 17 1.09 1.97 -2.51
CA VAL A 17 1.29 2.37 -1.11
C VAL A 17 1.63 3.86 -1.05
N ASN A 18 1.03 4.59 -0.11
CA ASN A 18 1.33 5.99 0.16
C ASN A 18 1.99 6.11 1.53
N PHE A 19 3.18 6.69 1.55
CA PHE A 19 3.91 7.06 2.76
C PHE A 19 3.84 8.58 2.91
N PRO A 20 2.88 9.12 3.69
CA PRO A 20 2.82 10.54 3.95
C PRO A 20 3.88 10.96 4.98
N ALA A 21 4.29 12.22 4.95
CA ALA A 21 5.22 12.79 5.95
C ALA A 21 4.60 12.85 7.36
N ALA A 22 3.27 12.96 7.43
CA ALA A 22 2.49 12.86 8.65
C ALA A 22 1.17 12.12 8.36
N GLY A 23 0.77 11.24 9.27
CA GLY A 23 -0.47 10.45 9.16
C GLY A 23 -0.26 8.98 8.78
N PRO A 24 -1.36 8.25 8.52
CA PRO A 24 -1.33 6.80 8.31
C PRO A 24 -0.76 6.41 6.94
N VAL A 25 -0.12 5.25 6.88
CA VAL A 25 0.30 4.60 5.63
C VAL A 25 -0.93 4.09 4.89
N GLY A 26 -1.13 4.55 3.66
CA GLY A 26 -2.24 4.14 2.82
C GLY A 26 -1.86 2.96 1.92
N VAL A 27 -2.74 1.99 1.77
CA VAL A 27 -2.62 0.91 0.78
C VAL A 27 -3.90 0.87 -0.04
N ARG A 28 -3.76 0.76 -1.36
CA ARG A 28 -4.89 0.63 -2.27
C ARG A 28 -4.56 -0.29 -3.43
N ASP A 29 -5.61 -0.73 -4.11
CA ASP A 29 -5.48 -1.35 -5.42
C ASP A 29 -5.07 -0.29 -6.46
N SER A 30 -4.02 -0.57 -7.24
CA SER A 30 -3.52 0.40 -8.23
C SER A 30 -4.37 0.43 -9.50
N LYS A 31 -5.17 -0.62 -9.77
CA LYS A 31 -6.12 -0.68 -10.90
C LYS A 31 -7.43 0.05 -10.59
N ASN A 32 -7.77 0.23 -9.31
CA ASN A 32 -8.93 0.96 -8.84
C ASN A 32 -8.53 2.09 -7.84
N PRO A 33 -7.93 3.19 -8.31
CA PRO A 33 -7.43 4.28 -7.46
C PRO A 33 -8.52 5.02 -6.67
N SER A 34 -9.78 4.96 -7.14
CA SER A 34 -10.97 5.52 -6.50
C SER A 34 -11.66 4.55 -5.55
N GLY A 35 -11.22 3.29 -5.51
CA GLY A 35 -11.75 2.27 -4.62
C GLY A 35 -11.35 2.44 -3.16
N PRO A 36 -11.78 1.48 -2.30
CA PRO A 36 -11.46 1.48 -0.88
C PRO A 36 -9.96 1.49 -0.62
N ARG A 37 -9.55 2.18 0.45
CA ARG A 37 -8.14 2.31 0.86
C ARG A 37 -8.00 1.81 2.28
N LEU A 38 -7.00 0.98 2.53
CA LEU A 38 -6.59 0.59 3.87
C LEU A 38 -5.66 1.66 4.44
N ALA A 39 -5.83 1.99 5.71
CA ALA A 39 -5.00 2.95 6.42
C ALA A 39 -4.38 2.28 7.65
N PHE A 40 -3.05 2.30 7.72
CA PHE A 40 -2.28 1.70 8.80
C PHE A 40 -1.56 2.78 9.58
N SER A 41 -1.47 2.65 10.91
CA SER A 41 -0.46 3.42 11.65
C SER A 41 0.94 3.02 11.19
N ALA A 42 1.93 3.90 11.38
CA ALA A 42 3.31 3.60 11.02
C ALA A 42 3.85 2.34 11.73
N SER A 43 3.47 2.12 12.99
CA SER A 43 3.85 0.93 13.77
C SER A 43 3.20 -0.35 13.24
N ALA A 44 1.91 -0.29 12.87
CA ALA A 44 1.21 -1.43 12.29
C ALA A 44 1.80 -1.81 10.93
N TRP A 45 2.11 -0.82 10.08
CA TRP A 45 2.77 -1.05 8.80
C TRP A 45 4.15 -1.68 8.97
N ALA A 46 4.98 -1.17 9.88
CA ALA A 46 6.29 -1.75 10.16
C ALA A 46 6.19 -3.20 10.65
N GLY A 47 5.20 -3.51 11.50
CA GLY A 47 4.92 -4.87 11.94
C GLY A 47 4.44 -5.79 10.81
N PHE A 48 3.60 -5.28 9.91
CA PHE A 48 3.13 -6.00 8.73
C PHE A 48 4.30 -6.38 7.81
N VAL A 49 5.15 -5.42 7.44
CA VAL A 49 6.30 -5.66 6.55
C VAL A 49 7.31 -6.65 7.15
N LYS A 50 7.52 -6.62 8.47
CA LYS A 50 8.39 -7.59 9.16
C LYS A 50 7.86 -9.02 9.08
N ARG A 51 6.55 -9.21 8.95
CA ARG A 51 5.89 -10.54 8.90
C ARG A 51 5.57 -11.01 7.48
N SER A 52 5.65 -10.13 6.47
CA SER A 52 5.30 -10.44 5.08
C SER A 52 6.46 -11.08 4.31
N LYS A 53 7.22 -11.99 4.93
CA LYS A 53 8.28 -12.77 4.27
C LYS A 53 7.75 -14.11 3.80
#